data_AF-A0A5S3QGG7-F1
#
_entry.id   AF-A0A5S3QGG7-F1
#
_cell.length_a   1.000
_cell.length_b   1.000
_cell.length_c   1.000
_cell.angle_alpha   90.00
_cell.angle_beta   90.00
_cell.angle_gamma   90.00
#
_symmetry.space_group_name_H-M   'P 1'
#
loop_
_entity.id
_entity.type
_entity.pdbx_description
1 polymer ?
#
loop_
_entity_poly.entity_id
_entity_poly.type
_entity_poly.pdbx_seq_one_letter_code
_entity_poly.pdbx_strand_id
1 'polypeptide(L)' 'MKQRWLFWWIANIIWVVLFAAGTFVVWTREVDGAGVTQTPELKLVAFIVLLAVFIIPLIIQIVWLIVNLKKGRVN' A
#
# COMPACT_ATOMS: atom_id res chain seq x y z
N MET A 1 21.04 -9.59 -12.04
CA MET A 1 20.64 -8.25 -11.51
C MET A 1 19.23 -7.84 -11.94
N LYS A 2 18.86 -7.93 -13.23
CA LYS A 2 17.53 -7.50 -13.73
C LYS A 2 16.32 -8.16 -13.06
N GLN A 3 16.39 -9.46 -12.77
CA GLN A 3 15.24 -10.23 -12.26
C GLN A 3 14.81 -9.81 -10.85
N ARG A 4 15.76 -9.48 -9.95
CA ARG A 4 15.45 -8.97 -8.59
C ARG A 4 14.73 -7.62 -8.65
N TRP A 5 15.16 -6.74 -9.55
CA TRP A 5 14.54 -5.44 -9.78
C TRP A 5 13.16 -5.55 -10.42
N LEU A 6 12.97 -6.50 -11.35
CA LEU A 6 11.67 -6.81 -11.92
C LEU A 6 10.67 -7.25 -10.85
N PHE A 7 11.05 -8.19 -9.98
CA PHE A 7 10.20 -8.63 -8.88
C PHE A 7 9.87 -7.50 -7.90
N TRP A 8 10.83 -6.62 -7.61
CA TRP A 8 10.59 -5.45 -6.77
C TRP A 8 9.54 -4.51 -7.38
N TRP A 9 9.64 -4.22 -8.68
CA TRP A 9 8.64 -3.40 -9.38
C TRP A 9 7.26 -4.06 -9.39
N ILE A 10 7.19 -5.35 -9.69
CA ILE A 10 5.93 -6.11 -9.66
C ILE A 10 5.29 -6.03 -8.27
N ALA A 11 6.07 -6.24 -7.20
CA ALA A 11 5.57 -6.15 -5.84
C ALA A 11 5.03 -4.75 -5.52
N ASN A 12 5.73 -3.68 -5.92
CA ASN A 12 5.24 -2.31 -5.73
C ASN A 12 3.94 -2.04 -6.50
N ILE A 13 3.83 -2.49 -7.74
CA ILE A 13 2.61 -2.36 -8.54
C ILE A 13 1.44 -3.07 -7.85
N ILE A 14 1.64 -4.29 -7.34
CA ILE A 14 0.61 -5.02 -6.59
C ILE A 14 0.13 -4.21 -5.38
N TRP A 15 1.06 -3.67 -4.59
CA TRP A 15 0.69 -2.84 -3.43
C TRP A 15 -0.08 -1.58 -3.82
N VAL A 16 0.34 -0.89 -4.89
CA VAL A 16 -0.37 0.30 -5.38
C VAL A 16 -1.78 -0.05 -5.86
N VAL A 17 -1.94 -1.15 -6.61
CA VAL A 17 -3.25 -1.60 -7.09
C VAL A 17 -4.16 -1.98 -5.93
N LEU A 18 -3.65 -2.70 -4.93
CA LEU A 18 -4.42 -3.06 -3.73
C LEU A 18 -4.84 -1.82 -2.93
N PHE A 19 -3.96 -0.84 -2.80
CA PHE A 19 -4.29 0.42 -2.11
C PHE A 19 -5.39 1.19 -2.84
N ALA A 20 -5.29 1.30 -4.17
CA ALA A 20 -6.30 1.95 -5.00
C ALA A 20 -7.65 1.23 -4.93
N ALA A 21 -7.65 -0.11 -5.00
CA ALA A 21 -8.84 -0.92 -4.85
C ALA A 21 -9.48 -0.75 -3.46
N GLY A 22 -8.69 -0.77 -2.39
CA GLY A 22 -9.17 -0.51 -1.03
C GLY A 22 -9.76 0.89 -0.88
N THR A 23 -9.13 1.90 -1.49
CA THR A 23 -9.64 3.27 -1.51
C THR A 23 -11.00 3.35 -2.20
N PHE A 24 -11.13 2.70 -3.36
CA PHE A 24 -12.37 2.65 -4.11
C PHE A 24 -13.50 1.97 -3.32
N VAL A 25 -13.20 0.87 -2.62
CA VAL A 25 -14.17 0.17 -1.76
C VAL A 25 -14.64 1.05 -0.61
N VAL A 26 -13.73 1.74 0.09
CA VAL A 26 -14.08 2.65 1.19
C VAL A 26 -14.92 3.83 0.68
N TRP A 27 -14.59 4.35 -0.51
CA TRP A 27 -15.30 5.49 -1.08
C TRP A 27 -16.72 5.16 -1.52
N THR A 28 -16.92 4.02 -2.18
CA THR A 28 -18.20 3.68 -2.83
C THR A 28 -19.19 2.95 -1.93
N ARG A 29 -18.74 2.33 -0.83
CA ARG A 29 -19.65 1.65 0.10
C ARG A 29 -20.53 2.64 0.87
N GLU A 30 -21.78 2.23 1.12
CA GLU A 30 -22.75 2.94 1.96
C GLU A 30 -22.76 2.42 3.40
N VAL A 31 -22.43 1.13 3.59
CA VAL A 31 -22.43 0.43 4.87
C VAL A 31 -21.11 -0.32 5.03
N ASP A 32 -20.56 -0.38 6.24
CA ASP A 32 -19.32 -1.15 6.52
C ASP A 32 -19.58 -2.59 6.97
N GLY A 33 -18.49 -3.30 7.27
CA GLY A 33 -18.54 -4.70 7.71
C GLY A 33 -19.18 -4.91 9.09
N ALA A 34 -19.44 -3.83 9.84
CA ALA A 34 -20.17 -3.88 11.11
C ALA A 34 -21.66 -3.51 10.94
N GLY A 35 -22.11 -3.23 9.70
CA GLY A 35 -23.48 -2.80 9.43
C GLY A 35 -23.72 -1.31 9.68
N VAL A 36 -22.66 -0.50 9.86
CA VAL A 36 -22.78 0.93 10.15
C VAL A 36 -22.78 1.74 8.85
N THR A 37 -23.79 2.61 8.69
CA THR A 37 -23.85 3.56 7.58
C THR A 37 -22.65 4.51 7.62
N GLN A 38 -21.98 4.63 6.49
CA GLN A 38 -20.73 5.38 6.36
C GLN A 38 -21.00 6.86 6.09
N THR A 39 -20.79 7.70 7.10
CA THR A 39 -20.74 9.15 6.94
C THR A 39 -19.40 9.59 6.33
N PRO A 40 -19.29 10.82 5.78
CA PRO A 40 -18.01 11.32 5.28
C PRO A 40 -16.87 11.25 6.31
N GLU A 41 -17.15 11.55 7.59
CA GLU A 41 -16.18 11.51 8.67
C GLU A 41 -15.68 10.08 8.93
N LEU A 42 -16.60 9.10 8.95
CA LEU A 42 -16.25 7.69 9.12
C LEU A 42 -15.43 7.15 7.93
N LYS A 43 -15.70 7.62 6.71
CA LYS A 43 -14.87 7.29 5.53
C LYS A 43 -13.46 7.85 5.66
N LEU A 44 -13.29 9.08 6.17
CA LEU A 44 -11.96 9.65 6.43
C LEU A 44 -11.19 8.83 7.46
N VAL A 45 -11.84 8.39 8.54
CA VAL A 45 -11.22 7.48 9.53
C VAL A 45 -10.82 6.16 8.87
N ALA A 46 -11.68 5.58 8.03
CA ALA A 46 -11.36 4.36 7.30
C ALA A 46 -10.17 4.53 6.33
N PHE A 47 -10.04 5.69 5.68
CA PHE A 47 -8.87 6.01 4.86
C PHE A 47 -7.58 6.14 5.67
N ILE A 48 -7.63 6.73 6.86
CA ILE A 48 -6.48 6.80 7.77
C ILE A 48 -6.02 5.39 8.15
N VAL A 49 -6.96 4.51 8.51
CA VAL A 49 -6.66 3.10 8.84
C VAL A 49 -6.07 2.37 7.62
N LEU A 50 -6.69 2.53 6.44
CA LEU A 50 -6.17 1.96 5.19
C LEU A 50 -4.73 2.42 4.91
N LEU A 51 -4.47 3.72 5.03
CA LEU A 51 -3.14 4.29 4.85
C LEU A 51 -2.14 3.72 5.86
N ALA A 52 -2.52 3.64 7.14
CA ALA A 52 -1.66 3.10 8.19
C ALA A 52 -1.22 1.65 7.90
N VAL A 53 -2.14 0.82 7.40
CA VAL A 53 -1.80 -0.56 7.00
C VAL A 53 -0.83 -0.58 5.81
N PHE A 54 -1.01 0.30 4.82
CA PHE A 54 -0.16 0.34 3.62
C PHE A 54 1.20 1.03 3.83
N ILE A 55 1.38 1.79 4.91
CA ILE A 55 2.70 2.30 5.32
C ILE A 55 3.67 1.13 5.62
N ILE A 56 3.19 0.03 6.18
CA ILE A 56 4.03 -1.13 6.53
C ILE A 56 4.75 -1.72 5.30
N PRO A 57 4.05 -2.18 4.24
CA PRO A 57 4.72 -2.69 3.05
C PRO A 57 5.55 -1.60 2.36
N LEU A 58 5.11 -0.33 2.36
CA LEU A 58 5.88 0.77 1.78
C LEU A 58 7.26 0.91 2.46
N ILE A 59 7.31 0.90 3.79
CA ILE A 59 8.57 0.94 4.55
C ILE A 59 9.46 -0.25 4.18
N ILE A 60 8.90 -1.46 4.09
CA ILE A 60 9.67 -2.66 3.70
C ILE A 60 10.26 -2.48 2.30
N GLN A 61 9.49 -1.98 1.33
CA GLN A 61 9.96 -1.75 -0.04
C GLN A 61 11.07 -0.69 -0.08
N ILE A 62 10.96 0.39 0.70
CA ILE A 62 11.97 1.45 0.81
C ILE A 62 13.27 0.92 1.42
N VAL A 63 13.19 0.18 2.54
CA VAL A 63 14.36 -0.42 3.18
C VAL A 63 15.07 -1.37 2.22
N TRP A 64 14.30 -2.23 1.52
CA TRP A 64 14.86 -3.13 0.51
C TRP A 64 15.56 -2.37 -0.61
N LEU A 65 14.96 -1.28 -1.10
CA LEU A 65 15.54 -0.42 -2.13
C LEU A 65 16.90 0.12 -1.67
N ILE A 66 16.96 0.73 -0.48
CA ILE A 66 18.20 1.32 0.07
C ILE A 66 19.29 0.26 0.20
N VAL A 67 18.98 -0.92 0.75
CA VAL A 67 19.96 -2.01 0.92
C VAL A 67 20.51 -2.48 -0.43
N ASN A 68 19.66 -2.62 -1.45
CA ASN A 68 20.11 -3.10 -2.77
C ASN A 68 20.88 -2.04 -3.55
N LEU A 69 20.52 -0.76 -3.43
CA LEU A 69 21.30 0.33 -4.00
C LEU A 69 22.69 0.43 -3.37
N LYS A 70 22.80 0.30 -2.04
CA LYS A 70 24.10 0.29 -1.34
C LYS A 70 24.97 -0.88 -1.79
N LYS A 71 24.42 -2.10 -1.85
CA LYS A 71 25.16 -3.29 -2.31
C LYS A 71 25.65 -3.16 -3.76
N GLY A 72 24.84 -2.55 -4.63
CA GLY A 72 25.22 -2.31 -6.03
C GLY A 72 26.31 -1.25 -6.24
N ARG A 73 26.60 -0.41 -5.23
CA ARG A 73 27.68 0.59 -5.28
C ARG A 73 29.03 0.04 -4.80
N VAL A 74 29.01 -1.00 -3.97
CA VAL A 74 30.23 -1.60 -3.38
C VAL A 74 30.78 -2.73 -4.28
N ASN A 75 29.92 -3.36 -5.08
CA ASN A 75 30.29 -4.35 -6.09
C ASN A 75 30.64 -3.69 -7.43
#